data_AF-A0A8S2TV08-F1
#
_entry.id   AF-A0A8S2TV08-F1
#
_cell.length_a   1.000
_cell.length_b   1.000
_cell.length_c   1.000
_cell.angle_alpha   90.00
_cell.angle_beta   90.00
_cell.angle_gamma   90.00
#
_symmetry.space_group_name_H-M   'P 1'
#
loop_
_entity.id
_entity.type
_entity.pdbx_description
1 polymer ?
#
loop_
_entity_poly.entity_id
_entity_poly.type
_entity_poly.pdbx_seq_one_letter_code
_entity_poly.pdbx_strand_id
1 'polypeptide(L)'
;MEAMEIESVHVDSEELTSADLYHACENNNIEQVMRYIESENINNIINEKLHPSGSTALHIASHKGHNEIVKLLLKNGAFRSTTNKYGLTPFEEARTEETKDLFRRINTRHSFIGNPDDADYIEWVIADTDLVKECEHFRNGTDSLKRYDYLATRELLAEIINYYIKEYLVQNEGLPDAQIKEIEYDFTEALHQRDIIHYLIKAYTSSTANFHKILNKHLAKYLMDYFDQKVHFSRNYRLINCLKNIVALLIHHPDFINHHFIGTTYRGMLMTENDLEKYQTGSLIMNRTFLSTSKKLTVAEFFAGEGQQNTSRKTPDRTHIQISVVCQYKIKNTRTALNIESMSSILDEQEVLITPFATFNVTNVKRHDPTTNPSVSVEIELEEYESVYEPTYLCELIRHQHKRYSRIERLMNPAKSFPIEQSYINLA
;
A
#
# COMPACT_ATOMS: atom_id res chain seq x y z
N MET A 1 61.87 37.84 22.70
CA MET A 1 60.52 37.64 22.16
C MET A 1 60.54 36.26 21.53
N GLU A 2 60.34 35.25 22.37
CA GLU A 2 60.22 33.85 21.95
C GLU A 2 58.88 33.71 21.21
N ALA A 3 58.92 33.26 19.96
CA ALA A 3 57.74 32.86 19.23
C ALA A 3 57.60 31.33 19.36
N MET A 4 56.52 30.92 20.03
CA MET A 4 56.12 29.54 20.26
C MET A 4 55.63 28.95 18.95
N GLU A 5 56.30 27.92 18.42
CA GLU A 5 55.75 27.08 17.35
C GLU A 5 54.60 26.25 17.94
N ILE A 6 53.37 26.54 17.50
CA ILE A 6 52.23 25.67 17.75
C ILE A 6 52.22 24.66 16.61
N GLU A 7 52.66 23.43 16.90
CA GLU A 7 52.41 22.27 16.05
C GLU A 7 50.90 22.14 15.85
N SER A 8 50.44 22.31 14.62
CA SER A 8 49.07 22.02 14.22
C SER A 8 48.85 20.52 14.32
N VAL A 9 48.16 20.08 15.37
CA VAL A 9 47.62 18.73 15.49
C VAL A 9 46.65 18.52 14.33
N HIS A 10 47.10 17.77 13.32
CA HIS A 10 46.22 17.18 12.32
C HIS A 10 45.38 16.14 13.05
N VAL A 11 44.14 16.49 13.39
CA VAL A 11 43.14 15.51 13.80
C VAL A 11 42.68 14.84 12.51
N ASP A 12 43.17 13.62 12.26
CA ASP A 12 42.66 12.78 11.19
C ASP A 12 41.14 12.66 11.34
N SER A 13 40.39 13.27 10.42
CA SER A 13 38.97 12.98 10.27
C SER A 13 38.88 11.56 9.71
N GLU A 14 38.78 10.56 10.59
CA GLU A 14 38.56 9.16 10.21
C GLU A 14 37.40 9.10 9.20
N GLU A 15 37.74 8.75 7.96
CA GLU A 15 36.78 8.60 6.88
C GLU A 15 35.90 7.40 7.24
N LEU A 16 34.69 7.69 7.73
CA LEU A 16 33.68 6.73 8.16
C LEU A 16 33.42 5.70 7.04
N THR A 17 33.98 4.48 7.15
CA THR A 17 33.85 3.47 6.10
C THR A 17 32.63 2.57 6.27
N SER A 18 32.20 1.94 5.19
CA SER A 18 31.11 0.96 5.22
C SER A 18 31.49 -0.29 6.03
N ALA A 19 32.76 -0.71 6.04
CA ALA A 19 33.26 -1.80 6.88
C ALA A 19 33.09 -1.49 8.38
N ASP A 20 33.32 -0.23 8.78
CA ASP A 20 33.15 0.19 10.16
C ASP A 20 31.68 0.20 10.59
N LEU A 21 30.75 0.55 9.68
CA LEU A 21 29.31 0.37 9.92
C LEU A 21 28.96 -1.11 10.14
N TYR A 22 29.52 -2.02 9.34
CA TYR A 22 29.32 -3.46 9.54
C TYR A 22 29.83 -3.92 10.91
N HIS A 23 31.03 -3.50 11.32
CA HIS A 23 31.59 -3.85 12.62
C HIS A 23 30.82 -3.21 13.79
N ALA A 24 30.33 -1.97 13.63
CA ALA A 24 29.45 -1.35 14.62
C ALA A 24 28.14 -2.13 14.79
N CYS A 25 27.56 -2.56 13.66
CA CYS A 25 26.39 -3.45 13.66
C CYS A 25 26.71 -4.80 14.31
N GLU A 26 27.86 -5.41 14.01
CA GLU A 26 28.26 -6.70 14.59
C GLU A 26 28.38 -6.65 16.12
N ASN A 27 28.99 -5.58 16.63
CA ASN A 27 29.33 -5.40 18.03
C ASN A 27 28.22 -4.74 18.88
N ASN A 28 27.02 -4.54 18.31
CA ASN A 28 25.91 -3.84 18.95
C ASN A 28 26.22 -2.39 19.37
N ASN A 29 27.08 -1.68 18.63
CA ASN A 29 27.45 -0.30 18.95
C ASN A 29 26.43 0.69 18.37
N ILE A 30 25.33 0.88 19.10
CA ILE A 30 24.19 1.74 18.69
C ILE A 30 24.62 3.18 18.45
N GLU A 31 25.47 3.74 19.32
CA GLU A 31 25.92 5.14 19.22
C GLU A 31 26.69 5.37 17.91
N GLN A 32 27.58 4.45 17.58
CA GLN A 32 28.33 4.56 16.33
C GLN A 32 27.42 4.36 15.11
N VAL A 33 26.47 3.42 15.16
CA VAL A 33 25.46 3.25 14.10
C VAL A 33 24.63 4.51 13.91
N MET A 34 24.24 5.20 14.98
CA MET A 34 23.52 6.48 14.92
C MET A 34 24.36 7.57 14.25
N ARG A 35 25.65 7.68 14.60
CA ARG A 35 26.57 8.63 13.94
C ARG A 35 26.68 8.40 12.43
N TYR A 36 26.69 7.13 12.00
CA TYR A 36 26.66 6.79 10.58
C TYR A 36 25.34 7.18 9.92
N ILE A 37 24.22 6.91 10.58
CA ILE A 37 22.88 7.24 10.08
C ILE A 37 22.69 8.75 9.90
N GLU A 38 23.25 9.55 10.80
CA GLU A 38 23.17 11.02 10.75
C GLU A 38 24.15 11.64 9.74
N SER A 39 25.04 10.84 9.13
CA SER A 39 25.99 11.32 8.13
C SER A 39 25.38 11.43 6.73
N GLU A 40 25.84 12.39 5.93
CA GLU A 40 25.39 12.58 4.54
C GLU A 40 25.68 11.36 3.63
N ASN A 41 26.61 10.49 4.04
CA ASN A 41 27.06 9.34 3.26
C ASN A 41 26.25 8.07 3.49
N ILE A 42 25.30 8.04 4.45
CA ILE A 42 24.57 6.81 4.83
C ILE A 42 23.93 6.10 3.63
N ASN A 43 23.37 6.87 2.68
CA ASN A 43 22.68 6.35 1.50
C ASN A 43 23.60 5.53 0.58
N ASN A 44 24.90 5.82 0.58
CA ASN A 44 25.88 5.10 -0.24
C ASN A 44 26.36 3.81 0.43
N ILE A 45 26.40 3.77 1.77
CA ILE A 45 27.06 2.70 2.53
C ILE A 45 26.11 1.67 3.15
N ILE A 46 24.85 2.04 3.45
CA ILE A 46 23.95 1.22 4.28
C ILE A 46 23.60 -0.15 3.67
N ASN A 47 23.68 -0.25 2.34
CA ASN A 47 23.32 -1.44 1.56
C ASN A 47 24.52 -2.16 0.92
N GLU A 48 25.74 -1.73 1.21
CA GLU A 48 26.92 -2.38 0.66
C GLU A 48 27.07 -3.83 1.14
N LYS A 49 27.57 -4.69 0.25
CA LYS A 49 27.90 -6.10 0.57
C LYS A 49 29.34 -6.17 1.06
N LEU A 50 29.48 -6.16 2.39
CA LEU A 50 30.74 -5.83 3.06
C LEU A 50 31.54 -7.05 3.50
N HIS A 51 30.84 -8.17 3.74
CA HIS A 51 31.47 -9.41 4.16
C HIS A 51 31.84 -10.28 2.94
N PRO A 52 32.87 -11.16 3.02
CA PRO A 52 33.17 -12.13 1.96
C PRO A 52 32.00 -13.02 1.55
N SER A 53 31.02 -13.24 2.44
CA SER A 53 29.74 -13.92 2.16
C SER A 53 28.75 -13.07 1.38
N GLY A 54 29.04 -11.80 1.08
CA GLY A 54 28.11 -10.84 0.50
C GLY A 54 27.06 -10.31 1.48
N SER A 55 27.25 -10.49 2.79
CA SER A 55 26.33 -9.98 3.82
C SER A 55 26.48 -8.46 3.99
N THR A 56 25.35 -7.77 4.20
CA THR A 56 25.26 -6.32 4.48
C THR A 56 25.26 -6.04 5.98
N ALA A 57 25.29 -4.77 6.38
CA ALA A 57 25.12 -4.35 7.78
C ALA A 57 23.81 -4.88 8.39
N LEU A 58 22.72 -4.91 7.62
CA LEU A 58 21.44 -5.43 8.06
C LEU A 58 21.48 -6.96 8.28
N HIS A 59 22.20 -7.71 7.45
CA HIS A 59 22.38 -9.16 7.66
C HIS A 59 23.05 -9.43 9.00
N ILE A 60 24.19 -8.79 9.27
CA ILE A 60 24.95 -9.08 10.49
C ILE A 60 24.21 -8.64 11.76
N ALA A 61 23.53 -7.49 11.73
CA ALA A 61 22.68 -7.07 12.83
C ALA A 61 21.55 -8.09 13.08
N SER A 62 20.96 -8.64 12.02
CA SER A 62 19.90 -9.64 12.11
C SER A 62 20.42 -10.97 12.64
N HIS A 63 21.55 -11.45 12.11
CA HIS A 63 22.21 -12.68 12.52
C HIS A 63 22.71 -12.67 13.96
N LYS A 64 23.06 -11.49 14.49
CA LYS A 64 23.43 -11.32 15.89
C LYS A 64 22.22 -11.06 16.80
N GLY A 65 21.05 -10.72 16.24
CA GLY A 65 19.82 -10.44 16.97
C GLY A 65 19.78 -9.04 17.60
N HIS A 66 20.50 -8.08 17.02
CA HIS A 66 20.60 -6.71 17.54
C HIS A 66 19.41 -5.87 17.09
N ASN A 67 18.26 -6.13 17.72
CA ASN A 67 16.96 -5.60 17.32
C ASN A 67 16.89 -4.08 17.15
N GLU A 68 17.51 -3.32 18.06
CA GLU A 68 17.52 -1.86 17.96
C GLU A 68 18.32 -1.38 16.72
N ILE A 69 19.44 -2.02 16.41
CA ILE A 69 20.20 -1.71 15.20
C ILE A 69 19.43 -2.12 13.95
N VAL A 70 18.76 -3.27 13.96
CA VAL A 70 17.88 -3.70 12.85
C VAL A 70 16.79 -2.65 12.60
N LYS A 71 16.11 -2.15 13.64
CA LYS A 71 15.11 -1.08 13.52
C LYS A 71 15.72 0.20 12.92
N LEU A 72 16.89 0.61 13.43
CA LEU A 72 17.58 1.81 12.97
C LEU A 72 17.97 1.72 11.50
N LEU A 73 18.57 0.60 11.09
CA LEU A 73 18.94 0.36 9.70
C LEU A 73 17.71 0.34 8.79
N LEU A 74 16.65 -0.39 9.16
CA LEU A 74 15.41 -0.47 8.38
C LEU A 74 14.74 0.90 8.22
N LYS A 75 14.70 1.70 9.29
CA LYS A 75 14.13 3.06 9.27
C LYS A 75 14.90 4.00 8.34
N ASN A 76 16.21 3.77 8.19
CA ASN A 76 17.10 4.60 7.37
C ASN A 76 17.43 3.96 6.02
N GLY A 77 16.57 3.05 5.55
CA GLY A 77 16.63 2.62 4.16
C GLY A 77 17.48 1.37 3.88
N ALA A 78 17.82 0.60 4.91
CA ALA A 78 18.46 -0.67 4.68
C ALA A 78 17.51 -1.65 3.97
N PHE A 79 18.04 -2.27 2.92
CA PHE A 79 17.34 -3.17 2.02
C PHE A 79 16.93 -4.48 2.70
N ARG A 80 15.62 -4.67 2.86
CA ARG A 80 15.01 -5.86 3.49
C ARG A 80 15.26 -7.15 2.71
N SER A 81 15.40 -7.03 1.38
CA SER A 81 15.34 -8.16 0.46
C SER A 81 16.68 -8.56 -0.15
N THR A 82 17.74 -7.81 0.15
CA THR A 82 19.08 -8.07 -0.40
C THR A 82 19.55 -9.45 0.01
N THR A 83 19.98 -10.26 -0.95
CA THR A 83 20.54 -11.58 -0.66
C THR A 83 22.06 -11.55 -0.56
N ASN A 84 22.59 -12.31 0.40
CA ASN A 84 24.00 -12.65 0.46
C ASN A 84 24.37 -13.69 -0.65
N LYS A 85 25.63 -14.12 -0.71
CA LYS A 85 26.11 -15.12 -1.69
C LYS A 85 25.54 -16.53 -1.49
N TYR A 86 24.92 -16.79 -0.33
CA TYR A 86 24.17 -18.02 -0.06
C TYR A 86 22.70 -17.91 -0.49
N GLY A 87 22.27 -16.76 -1.03
CA GLY A 87 20.88 -16.52 -1.41
C GLY A 87 19.97 -16.15 -0.25
N LEU A 88 20.51 -15.95 0.96
CA LEU A 88 19.75 -15.63 2.17
C LEU A 88 19.62 -14.11 2.33
N THR A 89 18.44 -13.68 2.75
CA THR A 89 18.09 -12.30 3.14
C THR A 89 18.42 -12.03 4.61
N PRO A 90 18.49 -10.75 5.06
CA PRO A 90 18.66 -10.45 6.49
C PRO A 90 17.58 -11.06 7.37
N PHE A 91 16.36 -11.13 6.83
CA PHE A 91 15.24 -11.80 7.47
C PHE A 91 15.49 -13.31 7.68
N GLU A 92 16.02 -14.01 6.67
CA GLU A 92 16.35 -15.44 6.77
C GLU A 92 17.55 -15.69 7.68
N GLU A 93 18.48 -14.74 7.79
CA GLU A 93 19.59 -14.79 8.74
C GLU A 93 19.20 -14.40 10.17
N ALA A 94 18.00 -13.91 10.41
CA ALA A 94 17.60 -13.37 11.71
C ALA A 94 17.71 -14.42 12.85
N ARG A 95 18.46 -14.06 13.90
CA ARG A 95 18.79 -14.94 15.03
C ARG A 95 17.57 -15.38 15.83
N THR A 96 16.63 -14.47 16.02
CA THR A 96 15.48 -14.67 16.91
C THR A 96 14.19 -14.34 16.18
N GLU A 97 13.08 -14.87 16.68
CA GLU A 97 11.75 -14.50 16.19
C GLU A 97 11.43 -13.02 16.42
N GLU A 98 11.95 -12.43 17.51
CA GLU A 98 11.84 -10.99 17.77
C GLU A 98 12.56 -10.16 16.70
N THR A 99 13.73 -10.62 16.22
CA THR A 99 14.42 -9.97 15.10
C THR A 99 13.63 -10.14 13.81
N LYS A 100 13.09 -11.34 13.55
CA LYS A 100 12.21 -11.60 12.40
C LYS A 100 10.95 -10.71 12.44
N ASP A 101 10.39 -10.43 13.62
CA ASP A 101 9.27 -9.52 13.81
C ASP A 101 9.56 -8.11 13.29
N LEU A 102 10.81 -7.66 13.28
CA LEU A 102 11.17 -6.33 12.78
C LEU A 102 11.10 -6.24 11.26
N PHE A 103 11.26 -7.37 10.57
CA PHE A 103 11.11 -7.47 9.12
C PHE A 103 9.67 -7.68 8.71
N ARG A 104 8.86 -8.25 9.59
CA ARG A 104 7.40 -8.26 9.44
C ARG A 104 6.99 -6.80 9.39
N ARG A 105 6.60 -6.32 8.21
CA ARG A 105 5.68 -5.18 8.17
C ARG A 105 4.58 -5.54 9.15
N ILE A 106 4.22 -4.63 10.04
CA ILE A 106 3.04 -4.82 10.90
C ILE A 106 1.91 -5.09 9.92
N ASN A 107 1.61 -6.37 9.77
CA ASN A 107 0.55 -6.87 8.95
C ASN A 107 -0.66 -6.33 9.69
N THR A 108 -1.24 -5.25 9.20
CA THR A 108 -2.59 -4.87 9.60
C THR A 108 -3.39 -6.15 9.53
N ARG A 109 -3.98 -6.59 10.63
CA ARG A 109 -4.54 -7.95 10.75
C ARG A 109 -5.53 -8.18 9.60
N HIS A 110 -5.07 -8.86 8.56
CA HIS A 110 -5.77 -9.05 7.29
C HIS A 110 -6.45 -10.41 7.34
N SER A 111 -7.52 -10.48 8.11
CA SER A 111 -8.45 -11.61 8.11
C SER A 111 -9.84 -11.07 7.81
N PHE A 112 -10.63 -11.89 7.12
CA PHE A 112 -12.05 -11.67 6.83
C PHE A 112 -12.88 -11.61 8.15
N ILE A 113 -12.25 -11.81 9.31
CA ILE A 113 -12.73 -11.44 10.64
C ILE A 113 -11.75 -10.42 11.23
N GLY A 114 -12.22 -9.19 11.44
CA GLY A 114 -11.52 -8.19 12.24
C GLY A 114 -11.36 -8.65 13.69
N ASN A 115 -10.49 -7.99 14.47
CA ASN A 115 -10.63 -8.05 15.92
C ASN A 115 -12.12 -7.72 16.24
N PRO A 116 -12.79 -8.30 17.25
CA PRO A 116 -14.11 -7.82 17.65
C PRO A 116 -14.19 -6.29 17.87
N ASP A 117 -13.04 -5.65 18.15
CA ASP A 117 -12.88 -4.18 18.21
C ASP A 117 -12.55 -3.51 16.85
N ASP A 118 -12.14 -4.27 15.81
CA ASP A 118 -11.88 -3.89 14.41
C ASP A 118 -12.86 -4.59 13.42
N ALA A 119 -14.03 -5.03 13.88
CA ALA A 119 -14.97 -5.92 13.16
C ALA A 119 -15.63 -5.32 11.90
N ASP A 120 -15.09 -4.22 11.36
CA ASP A 120 -15.82 -3.25 10.54
C ASP A 120 -15.27 -3.05 9.13
N TYR A 121 -14.18 -3.71 8.71
CA TYR A 121 -13.67 -3.54 7.35
C TYR A 121 -13.29 -4.87 6.69
N ILE A 122 -14.16 -5.32 5.79
CA ILE A 122 -13.93 -6.48 4.93
C ILE A 122 -13.29 -5.96 3.63
N GLU A 123 -12.05 -6.38 3.35
CA GLU A 123 -11.29 -6.00 2.15
C GLU A 123 -11.91 -6.52 0.84
N TRP A 124 -12.73 -7.56 0.94
CA TRP A 124 -13.31 -8.31 -0.19
C TRP A 124 -14.83 -8.25 -0.13
N VAL A 125 -15.47 -8.37 -1.28
CA VAL A 125 -16.89 -8.67 -1.36
C VAL A 125 -17.11 -9.80 -2.36
N ILE A 126 -18.06 -10.68 -2.07
CA ILE A 126 -18.58 -11.60 -3.09
C ILE A 126 -19.46 -10.76 -4.02
N ALA A 127 -19.02 -10.60 -5.26
CA ALA A 127 -19.66 -9.70 -6.21
C ALA A 127 -20.63 -10.49 -7.09
N ASP A 128 -21.82 -9.92 -7.32
CA ASP A 128 -22.68 -10.38 -8.39
C ASP A 128 -22.26 -9.76 -9.73
N THR A 129 -22.86 -10.25 -10.82
CA THR A 129 -22.50 -9.81 -12.17
C THR A 129 -22.82 -8.35 -12.45
N ASP A 130 -23.77 -7.75 -11.75
CA ASP A 130 -24.17 -6.36 -12.00
C ASP A 130 -23.21 -5.39 -11.31
N LEU A 131 -22.84 -5.69 -10.07
CA LEU A 131 -21.80 -4.95 -9.37
C LEU A 131 -20.45 -4.99 -10.11
N VAL A 132 -20.09 -6.16 -10.67
CA VAL A 132 -18.88 -6.31 -11.50
C VAL A 132 -18.92 -5.37 -12.70
N LYS A 133 -20.05 -5.28 -13.40
CA LYS A 133 -20.20 -4.36 -14.56
C LYS A 133 -20.08 -2.90 -14.16
N GLU A 134 -20.69 -2.49 -13.04
CA GLU A 134 -20.59 -1.10 -12.56
C GLU A 134 -19.16 -0.72 -12.20
N CYS A 135 -18.47 -1.62 -11.50
CA CYS A 135 -17.08 -1.48 -11.10
C CYS A 135 -16.13 -1.48 -12.30
N GLU A 136 -16.33 -2.35 -13.29
CA GLU A 136 -15.57 -2.32 -14.54
C GLU A 136 -15.83 -1.06 -15.35
N HIS A 137 -17.07 -0.56 -15.38
CA HIS A 137 -17.39 0.71 -16.02
C HIS A 137 -16.62 1.86 -15.37
N PHE A 138 -16.55 1.88 -14.03
CA PHE A 138 -15.71 2.82 -13.31
C PHE A 138 -14.24 2.67 -13.74
N ARG A 139 -13.67 1.46 -13.68
CA ARG A 139 -12.24 1.20 -13.98
C ARG A 139 -11.83 1.54 -15.42
N ASN A 140 -12.71 1.27 -16.39
CA ASN A 140 -12.48 1.58 -17.80
C ASN A 140 -12.62 3.08 -18.12
N GLY A 141 -13.18 3.84 -17.17
CA GLY A 141 -13.37 5.28 -17.24
C GLY A 141 -14.54 5.65 -18.14
N THR A 142 -15.33 6.62 -17.68
CA THR A 142 -16.16 7.43 -18.58
C THR A 142 -15.23 8.29 -19.44
N ASP A 143 -15.58 8.55 -20.71
CA ASP A 143 -14.74 9.33 -21.65
C ASP A 143 -14.29 10.72 -21.11
N SER A 144 -14.96 11.23 -20.06
CA SER A 144 -14.61 12.44 -19.32
C SER A 144 -13.34 12.36 -18.47
N LEU A 145 -12.99 11.19 -17.91
CA LEU A 145 -11.77 11.00 -17.09
C LEU A 145 -10.55 10.58 -17.94
N LYS A 146 -10.76 10.18 -19.19
CA LYS A 146 -9.67 9.84 -20.13
C LYS A 146 -8.86 11.05 -20.58
N ARG A 147 -9.39 12.27 -20.41
CA ARG A 147 -8.65 13.51 -20.60
C ARG A 147 -8.14 13.95 -19.25
N TYR A 148 -6.94 13.51 -18.90
CA TYR A 148 -6.24 13.97 -17.72
C TYR A 148 -5.99 15.49 -17.86
N ASP A 149 -6.92 16.29 -17.36
CA ASP A 149 -6.82 17.74 -17.33
C ASP A 149 -6.16 18.15 -16.02
N TYR A 150 -5.01 18.82 -16.13
CA TYR A 150 -4.25 19.32 -14.99
C TYR A 150 -5.12 20.15 -14.04
N LEU A 151 -6.06 20.94 -14.58
CA LEU A 151 -6.96 21.76 -13.76
C LEU A 151 -7.89 20.90 -12.92
N ALA A 152 -8.53 19.90 -13.54
CA ALA A 152 -9.41 18.96 -12.85
C ALA A 152 -8.64 18.15 -11.80
N THR A 153 -7.47 17.62 -12.14
CA THR A 153 -6.60 16.90 -11.21
C THR A 153 -6.21 17.74 -9.99
N ARG A 154 -5.89 19.02 -10.20
CA ARG A 154 -5.59 19.96 -9.11
C ARG A 154 -6.77 20.17 -8.18
N GLU A 155 -7.98 20.28 -8.71
CA GLU A 155 -9.20 20.43 -7.90
C GLU A 155 -9.47 19.17 -7.06
N LEU A 156 -9.32 17.98 -7.65
CA LEU A 156 -9.49 16.71 -6.94
C LEU A 156 -8.48 16.55 -5.80
N LEU A 157 -7.19 16.82 -6.07
CA LEU A 157 -6.14 16.75 -5.06
C LEU A 157 -6.32 17.81 -3.96
N ALA A 158 -6.75 19.02 -4.31
CA ALA A 158 -7.06 20.06 -3.33
C ALA A 158 -8.21 19.64 -2.39
N GLU A 159 -9.25 18.97 -2.90
CA GLU A 159 -10.32 18.44 -2.06
C GLU A 159 -9.79 17.35 -1.10
N ILE A 160 -8.98 16.41 -1.61
CA ILE A 160 -8.38 15.34 -0.80
C ILE A 160 -7.49 15.92 0.30
N ILE A 161 -6.61 16.87 -0.04
CA ILE A 161 -5.70 17.51 0.92
C ILE A 161 -6.49 18.25 2.00
N ASN A 162 -7.41 19.13 1.59
CA ASN A 162 -8.07 20.02 2.54
C ASN A 162 -9.13 19.31 3.40
N TYR A 163 -9.88 18.37 2.81
CA TYR A 163 -10.91 17.65 3.55
C TYR A 163 -10.41 16.34 4.13
N TYR A 164 -9.96 15.41 3.29
CA TYR A 164 -9.65 14.08 3.80
C TYR A 164 -8.42 14.12 4.72
N ILE A 165 -7.30 14.68 4.25
CA ILE A 165 -6.04 14.69 4.99
C ILE A 165 -6.07 15.68 6.16
N LYS A 166 -6.36 16.96 5.92
CA LYS A 166 -6.26 17.99 6.97
C LYS A 166 -7.41 18.02 7.97
N GLU A 167 -8.62 17.65 7.55
CA GLU A 167 -9.82 17.77 8.39
C GLU A 167 -10.23 16.39 8.93
N TYR A 168 -10.54 15.44 8.04
CA TYR A 168 -11.14 14.18 8.41
C TYR A 168 -10.18 13.28 9.21
N LEU A 169 -8.95 13.10 8.74
CA LEU A 169 -7.95 12.27 9.43
C LEU A 169 -7.59 12.81 10.82
N VAL A 170 -7.47 14.14 10.95
CA VAL A 170 -7.21 14.78 12.25
C VAL A 170 -8.37 14.55 13.21
N GLN A 171 -9.60 14.82 12.76
CA GLN A 171 -10.78 14.77 13.62
C GLN A 171 -11.22 13.35 13.98
N ASN A 172 -11.11 12.40 13.06
CA ASN A 172 -11.70 11.06 13.20
C ASN A 172 -10.68 9.97 13.48
N GLU A 173 -9.43 10.12 13.03
CA GLU A 173 -8.37 9.12 13.25
C GLU A 173 -7.32 9.59 14.27
N GLY A 174 -7.35 10.88 14.69
CA GLY A 174 -6.49 11.40 15.75
C GLY A 174 -5.00 11.41 15.38
N LEU A 175 -4.68 11.49 14.09
CA LEU A 175 -3.31 11.47 13.60
C LEU A 175 -2.51 12.70 14.08
N PRO A 176 -1.27 12.53 14.60
CA PRO A 176 -0.39 13.63 14.96
C PRO A 176 -0.07 14.55 13.79
N ASP A 177 0.09 15.85 14.06
CA ASP A 177 0.42 16.87 13.06
C ASP A 177 1.62 16.52 12.17
N ALA A 178 2.64 15.86 12.73
CA ALA A 178 3.82 15.44 11.96
C ALA A 178 3.47 14.42 10.86
N GLN A 179 2.60 13.44 11.16
CA GLN A 179 2.16 12.43 10.20
C GLN A 179 1.22 13.04 9.15
N ILE A 180 0.35 13.97 9.56
CA ILE A 180 -0.52 14.71 8.64
C ILE A 180 0.29 15.54 7.65
N LYS A 181 1.30 16.27 8.14
CA LYS A 181 2.19 17.07 7.29
C LYS A 181 2.98 16.22 6.31
N GLU A 182 3.37 15.01 6.69
CA GLU A 182 4.05 14.07 5.81
C GLU A 182 3.13 13.62 4.66
N ILE A 183 1.90 13.17 4.98
CA ILE A 183 0.92 12.78 3.95
C ILE A 183 0.58 13.99 3.05
N GLU A 184 0.34 15.15 3.65
CA GLU A 184 0.08 16.40 2.92
C GLU A 184 1.21 16.74 1.96
N TYR A 185 2.47 16.62 2.41
CA TYR A 185 3.64 16.93 1.61
C TYR A 185 3.67 16.09 0.33
N ASP A 186 3.53 14.77 0.45
CA ASP A 186 3.56 13.90 -0.73
C ASP A 186 2.38 14.18 -1.68
N PHE A 187 1.16 14.40 -1.17
CA PHE A 187 0.01 14.78 -2.01
C PHE A 187 0.18 16.14 -2.69
N THR A 188 0.91 17.07 -2.07
CA THR A 188 1.22 18.38 -2.64
C THR A 188 2.29 18.26 -3.72
N GLU A 189 3.34 17.48 -3.48
CA GLU A 189 4.41 17.23 -4.44
C GLU A 189 3.93 16.45 -5.68
N ALA A 190 2.91 15.61 -5.54
CA ALA A 190 2.24 14.96 -6.68
C ALA A 190 1.83 15.98 -7.76
N LEU A 191 1.37 17.18 -7.37
CA LEU A 191 1.02 18.25 -8.30
C LEU A 191 2.23 19.02 -8.81
N HIS A 192 3.17 19.35 -7.92
CA HIS A 192 4.35 20.14 -8.27
C HIS A 192 5.24 19.42 -9.28
N GLN A 193 5.51 18.14 -9.03
CA GLN A 193 6.35 17.31 -9.90
C GLN A 193 5.58 16.72 -11.08
N ARG A 194 4.24 16.81 -11.07
CA ARG A 194 3.35 16.15 -12.03
C ARG A 194 3.54 14.64 -12.10
N ASP A 195 3.94 14.03 -10.98
CA ASP A 195 4.14 12.59 -10.84
C ASP A 195 3.20 12.03 -9.78
N ILE A 196 1.94 11.87 -10.19
CA ILE A 196 0.87 11.61 -9.23
C ILE A 196 0.95 10.18 -8.71
N ILE A 197 1.26 9.21 -9.57
CA ILE A 197 1.37 7.82 -9.15
C ILE A 197 2.49 7.67 -8.14
N HIS A 198 3.69 8.19 -8.43
CA HIS A 198 4.83 8.03 -7.53
C HIS A 198 4.53 8.57 -6.14
N TYR A 199 4.07 9.82 -6.05
CA TYR A 199 3.84 10.47 -4.76
C TYR A 199 2.63 9.91 -4.00
N LEU A 200 1.56 9.47 -4.69
CA LEU A 200 0.47 8.77 -4.02
C LEU A 200 0.92 7.42 -3.44
N ILE A 201 1.74 6.66 -4.18
CA ILE A 201 2.31 5.41 -3.68
C ILE A 201 3.29 5.67 -2.54
N LYS A 202 4.13 6.70 -2.63
CA LYS A 202 5.07 7.10 -1.58
C LYS A 202 4.36 7.45 -0.27
N ALA A 203 3.28 8.23 -0.37
CA ALA A 203 2.41 8.56 0.77
C ALA A 203 1.76 7.29 1.33
N TYR A 204 1.24 6.43 0.46
CA TYR A 204 0.61 5.16 0.83
C TYR A 204 1.55 4.26 1.64
N THR A 205 2.78 4.09 1.16
CA THR A 205 3.79 3.20 1.77
C THR A 205 4.56 3.86 2.91
N SER A 206 4.26 5.12 3.27
CA SER A 206 4.94 5.80 4.39
C SER A 206 4.79 5.00 5.69
N SER A 207 5.95 4.55 6.19
CA SER A 207 6.06 3.77 7.43
C SER A 207 5.73 4.58 8.68
N THR A 208 5.92 5.90 8.63
CA THR A 208 5.75 6.83 9.75
C THR A 208 4.31 7.26 9.93
N ALA A 209 3.53 7.35 8.85
CA ALA A 209 2.14 7.81 8.90
C ALA A 209 1.10 6.67 9.03
N ASN A 210 1.49 5.41 8.79
CA ASN A 210 0.56 4.26 8.70
C ASN A 210 -0.62 4.53 7.74
N PHE A 211 -0.40 5.34 6.71
CA PHE A 211 -1.48 5.86 5.88
C PHE A 211 -2.19 4.75 5.09
N HIS A 212 -1.47 3.74 4.60
CA HIS A 212 -2.07 2.56 3.96
C HIS A 212 -3.16 1.90 4.81
N LYS A 213 -2.93 1.75 6.13
CA LYS A 213 -3.88 1.12 7.05
C LYS A 213 -5.19 1.89 7.10
N ILE A 214 -5.08 3.20 7.30
CA ILE A 214 -6.21 4.10 7.47
C ILE A 214 -6.98 4.22 6.15
N LEU A 215 -6.26 4.40 5.04
CA LEU A 215 -6.87 4.49 3.72
C LEU A 215 -7.60 3.19 3.38
N ASN A 216 -6.99 2.02 3.57
CA ASN A 216 -7.64 0.74 3.28
C ASN A 216 -8.86 0.50 4.17
N LYS A 217 -8.81 0.85 5.47
CA LYS A 217 -9.97 0.82 6.37
C LYS A 217 -11.12 1.65 5.81
N HIS A 218 -10.86 2.89 5.39
CA HIS A 218 -11.89 3.77 4.84
C HIS A 218 -12.41 3.30 3.49
N LEU A 219 -11.53 2.86 2.60
CA LEU A 219 -11.91 2.30 1.30
C LEU A 219 -12.86 1.11 1.49
N ALA A 220 -12.48 0.16 2.32
CA ALA A 220 -13.33 -0.98 2.59
C ALA A 220 -14.64 -0.61 3.29
N LYS A 221 -14.68 0.40 4.15
CA LYS A 221 -15.91 0.75 4.84
C LYS A 221 -16.89 1.52 3.95
N TYR A 222 -16.37 2.40 3.08
CA TYR A 222 -17.18 3.44 2.45
C TYR A 222 -17.10 3.48 0.92
N LEU A 223 -16.09 2.91 0.27
CA LEU A 223 -15.89 3.08 -1.18
C LEU A 223 -17.06 2.49 -1.99
N MET A 224 -17.59 1.34 -1.57
CA MET A 224 -18.70 0.68 -2.27
C MET A 224 -20.00 1.48 -2.23
N ASP A 225 -20.20 2.32 -1.21
CA ASP A 225 -21.39 3.17 -1.10
C ASP A 225 -21.47 4.14 -2.28
N TYR A 226 -20.36 4.41 -3.00
CA TYR A 226 -20.36 5.19 -4.23
C TYR A 226 -21.33 4.65 -5.29
N PHE A 227 -21.52 3.33 -5.35
CA PHE A 227 -22.42 2.68 -6.31
C PHE A 227 -23.88 2.64 -5.82
N ASP A 228 -24.15 3.01 -4.56
CA ASP A 228 -25.52 3.13 -4.06
C ASP A 228 -26.11 4.52 -4.39
N GLN A 229 -27.20 4.55 -5.15
CA GLN A 229 -27.92 5.78 -5.51
C GLN A 229 -28.39 6.62 -4.31
N LYS A 230 -28.53 6.02 -3.12
CA LYS A 230 -28.96 6.72 -1.89
C LYS A 230 -27.83 7.47 -1.19
N VAL A 231 -26.57 7.25 -1.60
CA VAL A 231 -25.38 7.79 -0.92
C VAL A 231 -25.29 9.32 -0.94
N HIS A 232 -25.95 9.99 -1.90
CA HIS A 232 -25.98 11.45 -1.99
C HIS A 232 -26.56 12.15 -0.76
N PHE A 233 -27.30 11.42 0.08
CA PHE A 233 -27.88 11.92 1.34
C PHE A 233 -27.11 11.44 2.58
N SER A 234 -26.00 10.73 2.39
CA SER A 234 -25.15 10.24 3.48
C SER A 234 -24.32 11.37 4.09
N ARG A 235 -24.13 11.33 5.41
CA ARG A 235 -23.19 12.21 6.11
C ARG A 235 -21.75 12.02 5.64
N ASN A 236 -21.42 10.86 5.05
CA ASN A 236 -20.09 10.52 4.58
C ASN A 236 -19.86 10.82 3.09
N TYR A 237 -20.81 11.46 2.40
CA TYR A 237 -20.72 11.70 0.95
C TYR A 237 -19.40 12.35 0.51
N ARG A 238 -18.92 13.37 1.25
CA ARG A 238 -17.66 14.06 0.95
C ARG A 238 -16.43 13.15 1.13
N LEU A 239 -16.45 12.28 2.14
CA LEU A 239 -15.40 11.28 2.36
C LEU A 239 -15.39 10.27 1.22
N ILE A 240 -16.56 9.73 0.87
CA ILE A 240 -16.73 8.75 -0.21
C ILE A 240 -16.20 9.33 -1.53
N ASN A 241 -16.49 10.60 -1.82
CA ASN A 241 -15.94 11.27 -2.99
C ASN A 241 -14.42 11.41 -2.95
N CYS A 242 -13.81 11.76 -1.81
CA CYS A 242 -12.36 11.80 -1.68
C CYS A 242 -11.72 10.43 -1.92
N LEU A 243 -12.28 9.37 -1.33
CA LEU A 243 -11.81 8.00 -1.51
C LEU A 243 -11.91 7.57 -2.98
N LYS A 244 -13.07 7.81 -3.62
CA LYS A 244 -13.29 7.59 -5.05
C LYS A 244 -12.28 8.38 -5.90
N ASN A 245 -11.98 9.63 -5.54
CA ASN A 245 -11.02 10.47 -6.26
C ASN A 245 -9.59 9.93 -6.14
N ILE A 246 -9.16 9.46 -4.96
CA ILE A 246 -7.85 8.82 -4.77
C ILE A 246 -7.70 7.62 -5.70
N VAL A 247 -8.73 6.75 -5.74
CA VAL A 247 -8.75 5.56 -6.61
C VAL A 247 -8.74 5.95 -8.10
N ALA A 248 -9.57 6.92 -8.49
CA ALA A 248 -9.67 7.41 -9.87
C ALA A 248 -8.36 8.05 -10.37
N LEU A 249 -7.71 8.87 -9.53
CA LEU A 249 -6.45 9.54 -9.85
C LEU A 249 -5.34 8.55 -10.19
N LEU A 250 -5.36 7.38 -9.55
CA LEU A 250 -4.41 6.30 -9.80
C LEU A 250 -4.80 5.48 -11.04
N ILE A 251 -5.99 4.84 -11.04
CA ILE A 251 -6.39 3.86 -12.08
C ILE A 251 -6.50 4.51 -13.46
N HIS A 252 -6.92 5.78 -13.54
CA HIS A 252 -7.07 6.49 -14.82
C HIS A 252 -5.83 7.28 -15.23
N HIS A 253 -4.77 7.28 -14.42
CA HIS A 253 -3.54 7.96 -14.80
C HIS A 253 -2.97 7.35 -16.09
N PRO A 254 -2.48 8.16 -17.05
CA PRO A 254 -1.82 7.67 -18.25
C PRO A 254 -0.60 6.80 -17.92
N ASP A 255 0.22 7.24 -16.97
CA ASP A 255 1.46 6.55 -16.59
C ASP A 255 1.24 5.25 -15.80
N PHE A 256 0.00 4.89 -15.48
CA PHE A 256 -0.29 3.61 -14.81
C PHE A 256 0.30 2.44 -15.62
N ILE A 257 0.20 2.52 -16.94
CA ILE A 257 0.72 1.52 -17.87
C ILE A 257 2.24 1.37 -17.74
N ASN A 258 2.98 2.39 -17.33
CA ASN A 258 4.44 2.28 -17.17
C ASN A 258 4.82 1.51 -15.89
N HIS A 259 3.90 1.42 -14.93
CA HIS A 259 4.11 0.76 -13.64
C HIS A 259 3.23 -0.47 -13.45
N HIS A 260 2.54 -0.92 -14.50
CA HIS A 260 1.61 -2.04 -14.38
C HIS A 260 2.33 -3.36 -14.05
N PHE A 261 1.59 -4.29 -13.46
CA PHE A 261 2.03 -5.67 -13.25
C PHE A 261 1.08 -6.64 -13.92
N ILE A 262 1.63 -7.54 -14.74
CA ILE A 262 0.97 -8.73 -15.28
C ILE A 262 1.77 -9.95 -14.83
N GLY A 263 1.06 -11.00 -14.42
CA GLY A 263 1.66 -12.24 -13.94
C GLY A 263 1.00 -12.73 -12.67
N THR A 264 1.72 -13.57 -11.95
CA THR A 264 1.23 -14.18 -10.71
C THR A 264 1.84 -13.47 -9.50
N THR A 265 0.98 -13.15 -8.54
CA THR A 265 1.37 -12.59 -7.24
C THR A 265 0.65 -13.33 -6.12
N TYR A 266 1.21 -13.30 -4.92
CA TYR A 266 0.82 -14.18 -3.82
C TYR A 266 0.49 -13.36 -2.57
N ARG A 267 -0.49 -13.81 -1.79
CA ARG A 267 -0.78 -13.24 -0.47
C ARG A 267 -0.97 -14.34 0.55
N GLY A 268 -0.22 -14.26 1.64
CA GLY A 268 -0.39 -15.12 2.80
C GLY A 268 -1.37 -14.50 3.80
N MET A 269 -2.31 -15.31 4.28
CA MET A 269 -3.35 -14.87 5.21
C MET A 269 -3.66 -15.96 6.23
N LEU A 270 -4.14 -15.53 7.39
CA LEU A 270 -4.80 -16.41 8.35
C LEU A 270 -6.31 -16.22 8.19
N MET A 271 -7.04 -17.31 8.00
CA MET A 271 -8.49 -17.28 7.82
C MET A 271 -9.19 -18.21 8.81
N THR A 272 -10.45 -17.93 9.13
CA THR A 272 -11.30 -18.93 9.79
C THR A 272 -11.97 -19.84 8.78
N GLU A 273 -12.52 -20.96 9.23
CA GLU A 273 -13.28 -21.87 8.36
C GLU A 273 -14.47 -21.15 7.69
N ASN A 274 -15.19 -20.30 8.43
CA ASN A 274 -16.30 -19.49 7.89
C ASN A 274 -15.85 -18.49 6.80
N ASP A 275 -14.60 -18.06 6.82
CA ASP A 275 -14.06 -17.19 5.79
C ASP A 275 -13.66 -17.98 4.55
N LEU A 276 -13.04 -19.14 4.75
CA LEU A 276 -12.71 -20.08 3.68
C LEU A 276 -13.96 -20.55 2.92
N GLU A 277 -15.08 -20.76 3.61
CA GLU A 277 -16.35 -21.16 3.00
C GLU A 277 -16.90 -20.15 1.97
N LYS A 278 -16.42 -18.90 1.99
CA LYS A 278 -16.79 -17.85 1.02
C LYS A 278 -16.00 -17.96 -0.29
N TYR A 279 -14.86 -18.65 -0.28
CA TYR A 279 -14.04 -18.92 -1.46
C TYR A 279 -14.51 -20.21 -2.12
N GLN A 280 -15.66 -20.16 -2.80
CA GLN A 280 -16.19 -21.30 -3.53
C GLN A 280 -15.77 -21.22 -4.99
N THR A 281 -15.33 -22.34 -5.58
CA THR A 281 -14.99 -22.38 -7.01
C THR A 281 -16.13 -21.83 -7.86
N GLY A 282 -15.82 -20.87 -8.72
CA GLY A 282 -16.78 -20.13 -9.55
C GLY A 282 -17.34 -18.86 -8.93
N SER A 283 -17.04 -18.55 -7.66
CA SER A 283 -17.43 -17.28 -7.06
C SER A 283 -16.56 -16.13 -7.57
N LEU A 284 -17.18 -14.97 -7.73
CA LEU A 284 -16.49 -13.73 -8.07
C LEU A 284 -16.19 -12.96 -6.79
N ILE A 285 -14.91 -12.67 -6.58
CA ILE A 285 -14.41 -11.93 -5.43
C ILE A 285 -13.83 -10.62 -5.93
N MET A 286 -14.34 -9.52 -5.38
CA MET A 286 -13.89 -8.19 -5.73
C MET A 286 -13.19 -7.54 -4.53
N ASN A 287 -12.01 -6.95 -4.77
CA ASN A 287 -11.32 -6.18 -3.74
C ASN A 287 -11.88 -4.76 -3.64
N ARG A 288 -11.95 -4.26 -2.41
CA ARG A 288 -12.46 -2.91 -2.09
C ARG A 288 -11.34 -1.93 -1.76
N THR A 289 -10.13 -2.43 -1.57
CA THR A 289 -8.97 -1.69 -1.08
C THR A 289 -7.78 -1.84 -2.01
N PHE A 290 -6.70 -1.09 -1.73
CA PHE A 290 -5.42 -1.40 -2.32
C PHE A 290 -4.85 -2.65 -1.67
N LEU A 291 -4.91 -3.76 -2.41
CA LEU A 291 -4.48 -5.06 -1.93
C LEU A 291 -2.99 -5.23 -2.16
N SER A 292 -2.21 -5.32 -1.08
CA SER A 292 -0.80 -5.69 -1.15
C SER A 292 -0.62 -7.20 -1.34
N THR A 293 0.23 -7.57 -2.29
CA THR A 293 0.62 -8.93 -2.63
C THR A 293 2.12 -8.99 -2.93
N SER A 294 2.74 -10.15 -2.81
CA SER A 294 4.16 -10.35 -3.09
C SER A 294 4.39 -11.10 -4.40
N LYS A 295 5.40 -10.71 -5.17
CA LYS A 295 5.88 -11.47 -6.33
C LYS A 295 6.46 -12.83 -5.96
N LYS A 296 6.78 -13.07 -4.68
CA LYS A 296 7.45 -14.29 -4.19
C LYS A 296 6.48 -15.13 -3.36
N LEU A 297 6.29 -16.40 -3.77
CA LEU A 297 5.48 -17.37 -3.03
C LEU A 297 5.99 -17.55 -1.60
N THR A 298 7.31 -17.71 -1.41
CA THR A 298 7.92 -17.92 -0.08
C THR A 298 7.61 -16.80 0.91
N VAL A 299 7.49 -15.56 0.43
CA VAL A 299 7.09 -14.42 1.26
C VAL A 299 5.63 -14.56 1.68
N ALA A 300 4.73 -14.96 0.77
CA ALA A 300 3.34 -15.23 1.11
C ALA A 300 3.19 -16.43 2.06
N GLU A 301 3.89 -17.54 1.84
CA GLU A 301 3.87 -18.71 2.74
C GLU A 301 4.32 -18.32 4.15
N PHE A 302 5.34 -17.47 4.26
CA PHE A 302 5.78 -16.93 5.54
C PHE A 302 4.69 -16.11 6.25
N PHE A 303 3.96 -15.26 5.52
CA PHE A 303 2.85 -14.49 6.07
C PHE A 303 1.60 -15.33 6.38
N ALA A 304 1.44 -16.48 5.74
CA ALA A 304 0.36 -17.44 6.00
C ALA A 304 0.63 -18.33 7.23
N GLY A 305 1.90 -18.69 7.48
CA GLY A 305 2.33 -19.71 8.46
C GLY A 305 3.22 -19.24 9.63
N GLU A 306 4.27 -20.03 9.94
CA GLU A 306 5.17 -19.99 11.12
C GLU A 306 5.89 -18.64 11.40
N GLY A 307 5.69 -17.62 10.57
CA GLY A 307 6.03 -16.23 10.87
C GLY A 307 5.11 -15.57 11.90
N GLN A 308 4.35 -16.33 12.67
CA GLN A 308 3.71 -15.91 13.90
C GLN A 308 3.92 -17.04 14.87
N GLN A 309 4.57 -16.81 16.02
CA GLN A 309 4.58 -17.78 17.10
C GLN A 309 3.16 -17.99 17.67
N ASN A 310 2.23 -18.53 16.88
CA ASN A 310 0.91 -18.92 17.35
C ASN A 310 1.02 -20.31 17.97
N THR A 311 1.57 -20.31 19.19
CA THR A 311 1.31 -21.34 20.21
C THR A 311 -0.18 -21.53 20.48
N SER A 312 -1.03 -20.62 19.99
CA SER A 312 -2.48 -20.78 19.91
C SER A 312 -2.94 -20.66 18.46
N ARG A 313 -3.26 -21.80 17.82
CA ARG A 313 -4.09 -21.87 16.60
C ARG A 313 -5.52 -21.34 16.80
N LYS A 314 -5.81 -20.73 17.96
CA LYS A 314 -7.11 -20.17 18.30
C LYS A 314 -7.03 -18.65 18.22
N THR A 315 -8.10 -18.04 17.72
CA THR A 315 -8.35 -16.58 17.75
C THR A 315 -8.09 -15.97 19.14
N PRO A 316 -7.91 -14.64 19.27
CA PRO A 316 -7.60 -13.99 20.56
C PRO A 316 -8.59 -14.31 21.69
N ASP A 317 -9.84 -14.61 21.35
CA ASP A 317 -10.92 -15.07 22.25
C ASP A 317 -10.96 -16.59 22.48
N ARG A 318 -10.04 -17.34 21.86
CA ARG A 318 -9.86 -18.80 21.88
C ARG A 318 -11.02 -19.62 21.29
N THR A 319 -11.87 -19.04 20.45
CA THR A 319 -13.08 -19.70 19.96
C THR A 319 -12.93 -20.37 18.58
N HIS A 320 -12.13 -19.83 17.66
CA HIS A 320 -12.03 -20.31 16.27
C HIS A 320 -10.60 -20.73 15.90
N ILE A 321 -10.48 -21.79 15.08
CA ILE A 321 -9.21 -22.25 14.54
C ILE A 321 -8.80 -21.33 13.38
N GLN A 322 -7.58 -20.79 13.43
CA GLN A 322 -6.98 -20.06 12.31
C GLN A 322 -6.27 -21.04 11.37
N ILE A 323 -6.52 -20.87 10.09
CA ILE A 323 -6.03 -21.72 9.00
C ILE A 323 -5.07 -20.88 8.17
N SER A 324 -3.88 -21.44 7.90
CA SER A 324 -2.88 -20.81 7.03
C SER A 324 -3.32 -20.95 5.57
N VAL A 325 -3.48 -19.82 4.90
CA VAL A 325 -3.98 -19.74 3.52
C VAL A 325 -3.00 -18.93 2.67
N VAL A 326 -2.68 -19.46 1.48
CA VAL A 326 -2.02 -18.69 0.42
C VAL A 326 -3.00 -18.47 -0.73
N CYS A 327 -3.24 -17.21 -1.05
CA CYS A 327 -3.99 -16.81 -2.24
C CYS A 327 -3.01 -16.51 -3.37
N GLN A 328 -3.19 -17.17 -4.51
CA GLN A 328 -2.45 -16.95 -5.74
C GLN A 328 -3.33 -16.15 -6.72
N TYR A 329 -2.94 -14.92 -7.03
CA TYR A 329 -3.65 -14.03 -7.95
C TYR A 329 -2.95 -14.03 -9.31
N LYS A 330 -3.66 -14.45 -10.35
CA LYS A 330 -3.22 -14.37 -11.75
C LYS A 330 -3.80 -13.12 -12.41
N ILE A 331 -2.94 -12.13 -12.62
CA ILE A 331 -3.27 -10.80 -13.15
C ILE A 331 -2.97 -10.76 -14.64
N LYS A 332 -3.93 -10.27 -15.41
CA LYS A 332 -3.93 -10.21 -16.88
C LYS A 332 -4.08 -8.78 -17.40
N ASN A 333 -4.77 -7.92 -16.67
CA ASN A 333 -5.10 -6.58 -17.13
C ASN A 333 -4.02 -5.55 -16.75
N THR A 334 -3.65 -4.70 -17.71
CA THR A 334 -2.62 -3.65 -17.52
C THR A 334 -3.06 -2.51 -16.60
N ARG A 335 -4.33 -2.45 -16.16
CA ARG A 335 -4.85 -1.41 -15.26
C ARG A 335 -5.24 -1.92 -13.87
N THR A 336 -4.98 -3.20 -13.58
CA THR A 336 -5.44 -3.82 -12.33
C THR A 336 -4.43 -3.76 -11.21
N ALA A 337 -3.15 -3.90 -11.51
CA ALA A 337 -2.13 -3.93 -10.49
C ALA A 337 -0.92 -3.08 -10.85
N LEU A 338 -0.33 -2.50 -9.81
CA LEU A 338 0.89 -1.71 -9.88
C LEU A 338 2.04 -2.49 -9.28
N ASN A 339 3.16 -2.52 -9.98
CA ASN A 339 4.44 -2.81 -9.40
C ASN A 339 4.95 -1.55 -8.68
N ILE A 340 4.98 -1.57 -7.35
CA ILE A 340 5.31 -0.39 -6.53
C ILE A 340 6.79 -0.30 -6.14
N GLU A 341 7.61 -1.23 -6.61
CA GLU A 341 9.04 -1.36 -6.28
C GLU A 341 9.83 -0.06 -6.45
N SER A 342 9.61 0.67 -7.55
CA SER A 342 10.34 1.90 -7.86
C SER A 342 9.71 3.17 -7.27
N MET A 343 8.59 3.07 -6.56
CA MET A 343 7.79 4.22 -6.09
C MET A 343 7.55 4.21 -4.58
N SER A 344 7.75 3.06 -3.94
CA SER A 344 7.58 2.91 -2.50
C SER A 344 8.61 3.75 -1.75
N SER A 345 8.17 4.39 -0.67
CA SER A 345 9.06 4.96 0.35
C SER A 345 9.83 3.89 1.12
N ILE A 346 9.47 2.62 0.96
CA ILE A 346 10.20 1.49 1.54
C ILE A 346 11.18 0.97 0.48
N LEU A 347 12.47 1.06 0.81
CA LEU A 347 13.50 0.54 -0.06
C LEU A 347 13.42 -0.99 -0.21
N ASP A 348 13.73 -1.49 -1.41
CA ASP A 348 13.64 -2.92 -1.79
C ASP A 348 12.21 -3.50 -1.80
N GLU A 349 11.20 -2.64 -2.03
CA GLU A 349 9.80 -3.06 -2.16
C GLU A 349 9.61 -4.07 -3.31
N GLN A 350 9.12 -5.27 -3.02
CA GLN A 350 8.82 -6.28 -4.06
C GLN A 350 7.33 -6.61 -4.12
N GLU A 351 6.51 -5.68 -3.64
CA GLU A 351 5.07 -5.82 -3.63
C GLU A 351 4.42 -5.38 -4.95
N VAL A 352 3.28 -6.00 -5.20
CA VAL A 352 2.33 -5.64 -6.23
C VAL A 352 1.06 -5.18 -5.53
N LEU A 353 0.62 -3.97 -5.87
CA LEU A 353 -0.60 -3.39 -5.33
C LEU A 353 -1.75 -3.59 -6.32
N ILE A 354 -2.66 -4.49 -5.99
CA ILE A 354 -3.89 -4.68 -6.75
C ILE A 354 -4.87 -3.55 -6.37
N THR A 355 -5.28 -2.78 -7.36
CA THR A 355 -6.15 -1.61 -7.18
C THR A 355 -7.59 -2.00 -6.87
N PRO A 356 -8.37 -1.16 -6.16
CA PRO A 356 -9.78 -1.43 -5.89
C PRO A 356 -10.58 -1.80 -7.13
N PHE A 357 -11.65 -2.56 -6.91
CA PHE A 357 -12.61 -3.03 -7.90
C PHE A 357 -12.08 -4.09 -8.88
N ALA A 358 -10.87 -4.60 -8.68
CA ALA A 358 -10.39 -5.77 -9.39
C ALA A 358 -11.20 -7.00 -8.97
N THR A 359 -11.70 -7.74 -9.95
CA THR A 359 -12.53 -8.92 -9.73
C THR A 359 -11.76 -10.16 -10.12
N PHE A 360 -11.85 -11.18 -9.28
CA PHE A 360 -11.19 -12.47 -9.48
C PHE A 360 -12.20 -13.59 -9.36
N ASN A 361 -12.13 -14.54 -10.28
CA ASN A 361 -12.84 -15.80 -10.16
C ASN A 361 -12.02 -16.77 -9.30
N VAL A 362 -12.66 -17.40 -8.32
CA VAL A 362 -12.05 -18.52 -7.59
C VAL A 362 -12.02 -19.72 -8.52
N THR A 363 -10.83 -20.09 -8.98
CA THR A 363 -10.64 -21.20 -9.93
C THR A 363 -10.38 -22.53 -9.24
N ASN A 364 -9.70 -22.51 -8.09
CA ASN A 364 -9.38 -23.70 -7.32
C ASN A 364 -9.23 -23.37 -5.83
N VAL A 365 -9.60 -24.32 -4.97
CA VAL A 365 -9.34 -24.28 -3.53
C VAL A 365 -8.81 -25.65 -3.10
N LYS A 366 -7.53 -25.70 -2.75
CA LYS A 366 -6.81 -26.94 -2.45
C LYS A 366 -6.44 -26.98 -0.98
N ARG A 367 -6.87 -28.03 -0.29
CA ARG A 367 -6.47 -28.28 1.10
C ARG A 367 -5.30 -29.25 1.14
N HIS A 368 -4.28 -28.91 1.92
CA HIS A 368 -3.08 -29.72 2.10
C HIS A 368 -3.14 -30.52 3.39
N ASP A 369 -2.52 -31.70 3.37
CA ASP A 369 -2.31 -32.48 4.59
C ASP A 369 -1.24 -31.79 5.44
N PRO A 370 -1.53 -31.41 6.70
CA PRO A 370 -0.57 -30.76 7.60
C PRO A 370 0.73 -31.54 7.82
N THR A 371 0.72 -32.86 7.59
CA THR A 371 1.92 -33.71 7.69
C THR A 371 2.86 -33.55 6.50
N THR A 372 2.36 -33.08 5.37
CA THR A 372 3.10 -32.93 4.11
C THR A 372 3.47 -31.49 3.79
N ASN A 373 2.66 -30.52 4.21
CA ASN A 373 2.94 -29.09 4.08
C ASN A 373 2.55 -28.37 5.38
N PRO A 374 3.50 -28.17 6.32
CA PRO A 374 3.19 -27.61 7.63
C PRO A 374 2.98 -26.09 7.61
N SER A 375 3.52 -25.39 6.61
CA SER A 375 3.47 -23.92 6.51
C SER A 375 2.17 -23.40 5.89
N VAL A 376 1.57 -24.14 4.95
CA VAL A 376 0.34 -23.76 4.24
C VAL A 376 -0.70 -24.86 4.31
N SER A 377 -1.87 -24.54 4.87
CA SER A 377 -2.99 -25.49 5.00
C SER A 377 -3.92 -25.46 3.79
N VAL A 378 -4.11 -24.27 3.18
CA VAL A 378 -5.00 -24.09 2.03
C VAL A 378 -4.36 -23.18 0.99
N GLU A 379 -4.47 -23.57 -0.27
CA GLU A 379 -4.09 -22.76 -1.44
C GLU A 379 -5.36 -22.37 -2.21
N ILE A 380 -5.52 -21.08 -2.51
CA ILE A 380 -6.65 -20.54 -3.26
C ILE A 380 -6.11 -19.92 -4.54
N GLU A 381 -6.53 -20.45 -5.70
CA GLU A 381 -6.15 -19.92 -7.00
C GLU A 381 -7.24 -18.97 -7.53
N LEU A 382 -6.86 -17.72 -7.75
CA LEU A 382 -7.70 -16.63 -8.18
C LEU A 382 -7.23 -16.17 -9.55
N GLU A 383 -8.12 -16.17 -10.54
CA GLU A 383 -7.82 -15.68 -11.88
C GLU A 383 -8.61 -14.42 -12.16
N GLU A 384 -7.94 -13.37 -12.63
CA GLU A 384 -8.59 -12.11 -12.96
C GLU A 384 -9.75 -12.34 -13.93
N TYR A 385 -10.92 -11.87 -13.51
CA TYR A 385 -12.16 -11.94 -14.25
C TYR A 385 -12.32 -10.66 -15.04
N GLU A 386 -12.50 -10.80 -16.35
CA GLU A 386 -12.89 -9.72 -17.24
C GLU A 386 -14.27 -10.06 -17.81
N SER A 387 -15.25 -9.19 -17.60
CA SER A 387 -16.54 -9.36 -18.25
C SER A 387 -16.39 -9.13 -19.76
N VAL A 388 -17.20 -9.84 -20.54
CA VAL A 388 -17.31 -9.59 -21.98
C VAL A 388 -18.06 -8.27 -22.15
N TYR A 389 -17.33 -7.17 -22.21
CA TYR A 389 -17.88 -5.84 -22.45
C TYR A 389 -18.23 -5.69 -23.94
N GLU A 390 -19.51 -5.80 -24.29
CA GLU A 390 -20.02 -5.19 -25.52
C GLU A 390 -20.41 -3.74 -25.22
N PRO A 391 -19.84 -2.74 -25.91
CA PRO A 391 -20.21 -1.34 -25.72
C PRO A 391 -21.62 -1.08 -26.27
N THR A 392 -22.66 -1.48 -25.55
CA THR A 392 -24.04 -1.13 -25.88
C THR A 392 -24.47 0.13 -25.12
N TYR A 393 -24.48 1.25 -25.85
CA TYR A 393 -25.46 2.33 -25.71
C TYR A 393 -25.72 2.94 -24.31
N LEU A 394 -24.68 3.30 -23.55
CA LEU A 394 -24.86 4.13 -22.33
C LEU A 394 -24.30 5.57 -22.45
N CYS A 395 -24.13 6.09 -23.67
CA CYS A 395 -23.82 7.52 -23.88
C CYS A 395 -25.05 8.44 -23.76
N GLU A 396 -26.28 7.91 -23.71
CA GLU A 396 -27.51 8.72 -23.66
C GLU A 396 -27.98 9.04 -22.23
N LEU A 397 -27.73 8.16 -21.25
CA LEU A 397 -28.21 8.38 -19.87
C LEU A 397 -27.45 9.50 -19.14
N ILE A 398 -26.15 9.63 -19.40
CA ILE A 398 -25.28 10.62 -18.74
C ILE A 398 -25.50 12.04 -19.30
N ARG A 399 -25.84 12.18 -20.59
CA ARG A 399 -26.21 13.49 -21.18
C ARG A 399 -27.51 14.06 -20.58
N HIS A 400 -28.41 13.19 -20.11
CA HIS A 400 -29.68 13.61 -19.53
C HIS A 400 -29.57 14.01 -18.05
N GLN A 401 -28.60 13.45 -17.32
CA GLN A 401 -28.32 13.75 -15.91
C GLN A 401 -27.60 15.10 -15.75
N HIS A 402 -26.54 15.37 -16.54
CA HIS A 402 -25.76 16.63 -16.42
C HIS A 402 -26.55 17.91 -16.74
N LYS A 403 -27.55 17.86 -17.63
CA LYS A 403 -28.44 19.01 -17.90
C LYS A 403 -29.42 19.32 -16.76
N ARG A 404 -29.66 18.37 -15.85
CA ARG A 404 -30.60 18.54 -14.73
C ARG A 404 -29.93 19.11 -13.48
N TYR A 405 -28.66 18.74 -13.23
CA TYR A 405 -27.88 19.22 -12.08
C TYR A 405 -27.56 20.72 -12.13
N SER A 406 -27.22 21.25 -13.32
CA SER A 406 -26.97 22.70 -13.49
C SER A 406 -28.21 23.59 -13.27
N ARG A 407 -29.42 22.99 -13.29
CA ARG A 407 -30.69 23.69 -13.06
C ARG A 407 -31.12 23.64 -11.60
N ILE A 408 -30.79 22.57 -10.88
CA ILE A 408 -31.16 22.39 -9.46
C ILE A 408 -30.21 23.15 -8.54
N GLU A 409 -28.90 23.21 -8.83
CA GLU A 409 -27.95 24.02 -8.05
C GLU A 409 -28.27 25.52 -8.11
N ARG A 410 -28.70 26.04 -9.26
CA ARG A 410 -29.15 27.44 -9.39
C ARG A 410 -30.43 27.75 -8.61
N LEU A 411 -31.28 26.73 -8.38
CA LEU A 411 -32.54 26.89 -7.65
C LEU A 411 -32.36 26.79 -6.13
N MET A 412 -31.36 26.05 -5.65
CA MET A 412 -31.15 25.83 -4.21
C MET A 412 -30.22 26.84 -3.53
N ASN A 413 -29.45 27.64 -4.27
CA ASN A 413 -28.55 28.62 -3.65
C ASN A 413 -28.33 29.90 -4.49
N PRO A 414 -29.32 30.80 -4.58
CA PRO A 414 -29.22 32.01 -5.40
C PRO A 414 -28.18 33.03 -4.90
N ALA A 415 -27.67 32.90 -3.67
CA ALA A 415 -26.72 33.82 -3.05
C ALA A 415 -25.25 33.37 -3.07
N LYS A 416 -24.95 32.16 -3.59
CA LYS A 416 -23.58 31.74 -3.94
C LYS A 416 -23.44 31.70 -5.46
N SER A 417 -23.69 32.82 -6.12
CA SER A 417 -23.14 33.04 -7.45
C SER A 417 -21.64 33.29 -7.30
N PHE A 418 -20.82 32.24 -7.41
CA PHE A 418 -19.44 32.46 -7.85
C PHE A 418 -19.53 33.15 -9.21
N PRO A 419 -18.84 34.28 -9.42
CA PRO A 419 -18.86 34.94 -10.71
C PRO A 419 -18.25 33.98 -11.73
N ILE A 420 -19.08 33.51 -12.64
CA ILE A 420 -18.61 32.96 -13.91
C ILE A 420 -17.97 34.16 -14.60
N GLU A 421 -16.65 34.30 -14.52
CA GLU A 421 -15.95 35.23 -15.38
C GLU A 421 -16.27 34.87 -16.82
N GLN A 422 -16.90 35.83 -17.50
CA GLN A 422 -17.50 35.76 -18.82
C GLN A 422 -16.46 35.67 -19.97
N SER A 423 -15.34 34.96 -19.78
CA SER A 423 -14.27 34.89 -20.78
C SER A 423 -14.27 33.64 -21.66
N TYR A 424 -15.16 32.66 -21.45
CA TYR A 424 -15.21 31.43 -22.27
C TYR A 424 -16.42 31.32 -23.22
N ILE A 425 -17.12 32.41 -23.49
CA ILE A 425 -18.02 32.50 -24.66
C ILE A 425 -17.33 33.39 -25.69
N ASN A 426 -16.34 32.82 -26.36
CA ASN A 426 -15.98 33.11 -27.75
C ASN A 426 -14.75 32.28 -28.07
N LEU A 427 -14.97 31.11 -28.66
CA LEU A 427 -14.16 30.52 -29.73
C LEU A 427 -14.96 29.32 -30.24
N ALA A 428 -15.78 29.61 -31.25
CA ALA A 428 -16.39 28.65 -32.15
C ALA A 428 -15.33 28.02 -33.07
#